data_AF-A0A9W8F1H6-F1
#
_entry.id   AF-A0A9W8F1H6-F1
#
_cell.length_a   1.000
_cell.length_b   1.000
_cell.length_c   1.000
_cell.angle_alpha   90.00
_cell.angle_beta   90.00
_cell.angle_gamma   90.00
#
_symmetry.space_group_name_H-M   'P 1'
#
loop_
_entity.id
_entity.type
_entity.pdbx_description
1 polymer ?
#
loop_
_entity_poly.entity_id
_entity_poly.type
_entity_poly.pdbx_seq_one_letter_code
_entity_poly.pdbx_strand_id
1 'polypeptide(L)'
;MNFLKTVKAAVSIATSSTYDIDWKKPEVREAAIAHWAEVKAAADPALPLASMRLTKEQNAMLEELLEHKGVFPEVPTDTLLDGLPEAIPEASLNRIVGSIIDDCLKNHKHAAIVPATEKQ
;
A
#
# COMPACT_ATOMS: atom_id res chain seq x y z
N MET A 1 -31.17 33.22 20.78
CA MET A 1 -30.43 32.45 21.81
C MET A 1 -29.82 31.23 21.13
N ASN A 2 -28.49 31.13 21.17
CA ASN A 2 -27.68 30.21 20.37
C ASN A 2 -27.85 28.75 20.80
N PHE A 3 -28.30 27.90 19.88
CA PHE A 3 -28.14 26.45 19.95
C PHE A 3 -26.68 26.12 19.61
N LEU A 4 -25.87 25.84 20.63
CA LEU A 4 -24.51 25.32 20.49
C LEU A 4 -24.58 23.97 19.77
N LYS A 5 -24.24 23.97 18.47
CA LYS A 5 -23.99 22.74 17.70
C LYS A 5 -22.66 22.17 18.16
N THR A 6 -22.71 21.18 19.04
CA THR A 6 -21.57 20.33 19.40
C THR A 6 -21.11 19.58 18.16
N VAL A 7 -20.11 20.12 17.47
CA VAL A 7 -19.39 19.37 16.42
C VAL A 7 -18.61 18.28 17.15
N LYS A 8 -19.08 17.03 17.09
CA LYS A 8 -18.29 15.87 17.48
C LYS A 8 -17.13 15.78 16.50
N ALA A 9 -15.98 16.30 16.90
CA ALA A 9 -14.72 15.97 16.25
C ALA A 9 -14.56 14.45 16.38
N ALA A 10 -14.78 13.72 15.29
CA ALA A 10 -14.37 12.34 15.18
C ALA A 10 -12.84 12.35 15.21
N VAL A 11 -12.28 12.26 16.41
CA VAL A 11 -10.89 11.89 16.62
C VAL A 11 -10.82 10.44 16.16
N SER A 12 -10.57 10.24 14.88
CA SER A 12 -10.10 8.96 14.36
C SER A 12 -8.77 8.72 15.05
N ILE A 13 -8.82 7.92 16.12
CA ILE A 13 -7.63 7.36 16.75
C ILE A 13 -6.92 6.65 15.60
N ALA A 14 -5.80 7.22 15.16
CA ALA A 14 -4.89 6.52 14.27
C ALA A 14 -4.44 5.29 15.06
N THR A 15 -5.15 4.18 14.87
CA THR A 15 -4.65 2.87 15.23
C THR A 15 -3.31 2.77 14.53
N SER A 16 -2.24 2.62 15.30
CA SER A 16 -0.93 2.25 14.79
C SER A 16 -1.11 0.89 14.15
N SER A 17 -1.55 0.88 12.91
CA SER A 17 -1.87 -0.31 12.16
C SER A 17 -0.53 -0.90 11.78
N THR A 18 -0.05 -1.82 12.61
CA THR A 18 0.96 -2.77 12.19
C THR A 18 0.26 -3.66 11.17
N TYR A 19 0.28 -3.25 9.91
CA TYR A 19 -0.22 -4.08 8.83
C TYR A 19 0.65 -5.35 8.82
N ASP A 20 0.00 -6.50 8.92
CA ASP A 20 0.62 -7.81 8.76
C ASP A 20 0.23 -8.33 7.36
N ILE A 21 0.78 -7.66 6.35
CA ILE A 21 0.54 -7.98 4.94
C ILE A 21 1.62 -8.93 4.48
N ASP A 22 1.20 -10.13 4.07
CA ASP A 22 2.06 -11.11 3.42
C ASP A 22 2.18 -10.77 1.93
N TRP A 23 3.27 -10.08 1.57
CA TRP A 23 3.51 -9.56 0.23
C TRP A 23 3.69 -10.64 -0.85
N LYS A 24 3.83 -11.91 -0.45
CA LYS A 24 3.96 -13.04 -1.38
C LYS A 24 2.61 -13.61 -1.81
N LYS A 25 1.50 -13.14 -1.23
CA LYS A 25 0.16 -13.60 -1.59
C LYS A 25 -0.34 -12.98 -2.90
N PRO A 26 -1.06 -13.75 -3.74
CA PRO A 26 -1.61 -13.25 -5.00
C PRO A 26 -2.62 -12.10 -4.78
N GLU A 27 -3.40 -12.13 -3.71
CA GLU A 27 -4.37 -11.07 -3.37
C GLU A 27 -3.69 -9.71 -3.08
N VAL A 28 -2.48 -9.71 -2.50
CA VAL A 28 -1.69 -8.50 -2.26
C VAL A 28 -1.16 -7.94 -3.57
N ARG A 29 -0.71 -8.83 -4.46
CA ARG A 29 -0.26 -8.48 -5.82
C ARG A 29 -1.38 -7.84 -6.64
N GLU A 30 -2.57 -8.44 -6.62
CA GLU A 30 -3.75 -7.88 -7.29
C GLU A 30 -4.14 -6.52 -6.73
N ALA A 31 -4.13 -6.35 -5.40
CA ALA A 31 -4.38 -5.08 -4.75
C ALA A 31 -3.36 -4.00 -5.14
N ALA A 32 -2.07 -4.35 -5.16
CA ALA A 32 -1.00 -3.44 -5.57
C ALA A 32 -1.13 -2.99 -7.03
N ILE A 33 -1.56 -3.89 -7.93
CA ILE A 33 -1.84 -3.56 -9.34
C ILE A 33 -3.05 -2.63 -9.44
N ALA A 34 -4.15 -2.97 -8.77
CA ALA A 34 -5.40 -2.21 -8.83
C ALA A 34 -5.23 -0.77 -8.31
N HIS A 35 -4.38 -0.58 -7.30
CA HIS A 35 -4.09 0.72 -6.69
C HIS A 35 -2.69 1.24 -7.00
N TRP A 36 -2.09 0.82 -8.12
CA TRP A 36 -0.68 1.12 -8.41
C TRP A 36 -0.36 2.61 -8.41
N ALA A 37 -1.24 3.45 -8.95
CA ALA A 37 -1.06 4.90 -8.97
C ALA A 37 -0.96 5.49 -7.55
N GLU A 38 -1.75 4.99 -6.60
CA GLU A 38 -1.73 5.41 -5.20
C GLU A 38 -0.49 4.87 -4.48
N VAL A 39 -0.14 3.60 -4.72
CA VAL A 39 1.07 2.95 -4.22
C VAL A 39 2.31 3.74 -4.66
N LYS A 40 2.42 4.06 -5.95
CA LYS A 40 3.50 4.86 -6.52
C LYS A 40 3.56 6.25 -5.89
N ALA A 41 2.44 6.96 -5.82
CA ALA A 41 2.39 8.31 -5.26
C ALA A 41 2.82 8.37 -3.78
N ALA A 42 2.52 7.32 -3.01
CA ALA A 42 2.98 7.20 -1.62
C ALA A 42 4.45 6.76 -1.52
N ALA A 43 4.91 5.87 -2.40
CA ALA A 43 6.22 5.24 -2.29
C ALA A 43 7.37 6.05 -2.91
N ASP A 44 7.16 6.72 -4.04
CA ASP A 44 8.18 7.56 -4.69
C ASP A 44 8.86 8.57 -3.75
N PRO A 45 8.13 9.39 -2.96
CA PRO A 45 8.77 10.33 -2.04
C PRO A 45 9.49 9.64 -0.87
N ALA A 46 9.17 8.37 -0.60
CA ALA A 46 9.81 7.57 0.44
C ALA A 46 11.06 6.82 -0.05
N LEU A 47 11.26 6.65 -1.37
CA LEU A 47 12.40 5.91 -1.94
C LEU A 47 13.77 6.43 -1.47
N PRO A 48 14.06 7.75 -1.48
CA PRO A 48 15.36 8.25 -1.01
C PRO A 48 15.63 7.89 0.45
N LEU A 49 14.59 7.92 1.29
CA LEU A 49 14.68 7.58 2.70
C LEU A 49 14.77 6.06 2.92
N ALA A 50 14.14 5.27 2.06
CA ALA A 50 14.24 3.82 2.06
C ALA A 50 15.68 3.39 1.77
N SER A 51 16.31 3.91 0.71
CA SER A 51 17.70 3.61 0.35
C SER A 51 18.71 3.86 1.48
N MET A 52 18.48 4.83 2.36
CA MET A 52 19.33 5.07 3.54
C MET A 52 19.26 3.97 4.61
N ARG A 53 18.20 3.17 4.61
CA ARG A 53 17.93 2.12 5.60
C ARG A 53 18.13 0.71 5.05
N LEU A 54 18.24 0.57 3.73
CA LEU A 54 18.50 -0.70 3.07
C LEU A 54 19.98 -1.09 3.20
N THR A 55 20.25 -2.39 3.20
CA THR A 55 21.60 -2.89 2.98
C THR A 55 22.07 -2.57 1.56
N LYS A 56 23.38 -2.66 1.28
CA LYS A 56 23.91 -2.45 -0.07
C LYS A 56 23.29 -3.39 -1.10
N GLU A 57 23.08 -4.65 -0.72
CA GLU A 57 22.47 -5.68 -1.57
C GLU A 57 21.02 -5.35 -1.89
N GLN A 58 20.23 -4.99 -0.87
CA GLN A 58 18.84 -4.56 -1.04
C GLN A 58 18.71 -3.30 -1.89
N ASN A 59 19.59 -2.32 -1.68
CA ASN A 59 19.57 -1.10 -2.47
C ASN A 59 19.97 -1.37 -3.93
N ALA A 60 20.93 -2.27 -4.18
CA ALA A 60 21.28 -2.69 -5.54
C ALA A 60 20.09 -3.41 -6.23
N MET A 61 19.42 -4.33 -5.52
CA MET A 61 18.21 -4.98 -6.04
C MET A 61 17.12 -3.95 -6.34
N LEU A 62 16.88 -2.99 -5.43
CA LEU A 62 15.90 -1.93 -5.65
C LEU A 62 16.26 -1.07 -6.86
N GLU A 63 17.52 -0.69 -7.03
CA GLU A 63 17.99 0.08 -8.19
C GLU A 63 17.80 -0.69 -9.50
N GLU A 64 18.08 -2.00 -9.53
CA GLU A 64 17.85 -2.86 -10.68
C GLU A 64 16.36 -2.96 -11.03
N LEU A 65 15.50 -3.19 -10.03
CA LEU A 65 14.04 -3.25 -10.20
C LEU A 65 13.45 -1.93 -10.71
N LEU A 66 14.04 -0.80 -10.31
CA LEU A 66 13.65 0.54 -10.75
C LEU A 66 14.35 0.99 -12.03
N GLU A 67 15.14 0.13 -12.67
CA GLU A 67 15.93 0.46 -13.87
C GLU A 67 16.80 1.72 -13.67
N HIS A 68 17.32 1.94 -12.46
CA HIS A 68 18.08 3.12 -12.03
C HIS A 68 17.34 4.46 -12.19
N LYS A 69 16.01 4.48 -12.30
CA LYS A 69 15.22 5.72 -12.44
C LYS A 69 14.97 6.44 -11.12
N GLY A 70 15.14 5.77 -9.99
CA GLY A 70 14.90 6.33 -8.66
C GLY A 70 13.42 6.63 -8.34
N VAL A 71 12.51 6.16 -9.19
CA VAL A 71 11.05 6.24 -9.05
C VAL A 71 10.42 4.96 -9.56
N PHE A 72 9.25 4.60 -9.05
CA PHE A 72 8.48 3.49 -9.57
C PHE A 72 7.99 3.78 -11.00
N PRO A 73 7.91 2.78 -11.89
CA PRO A 73 7.36 2.96 -13.23
C PRO A 73 5.86 3.29 -13.17
N GLU A 74 5.34 3.93 -14.21
CA GLU A 74 3.90 4.29 -14.31
C GLU A 74 2.98 3.05 -14.30
N VAL A 75 3.47 1.91 -14.78
CA VAL A 75 2.77 0.62 -14.80
C VAL A 75 3.67 -0.40 -14.11
N PRO A 76 3.15 -1.20 -13.17
CA PRO A 76 3.96 -2.21 -12.51
C PRO A 76 4.26 -3.36 -13.48
N THR A 77 5.47 -3.92 -13.37
CA THR A 77 5.83 -5.16 -14.06
C THR A 77 5.77 -6.33 -13.08
N ASP A 78 5.60 -7.54 -13.61
CA ASP A 78 5.61 -8.75 -12.79
C ASP A 78 6.92 -8.88 -12.00
N THR A 79 8.05 -8.63 -12.65
CA THR A 79 9.39 -8.64 -12.03
C THR A 79 9.48 -7.65 -10.86
N LEU A 80 8.92 -6.45 -11.01
CA LEU A 80 8.90 -5.44 -9.96
C LEU A 80 8.08 -5.92 -8.77
N LEU A 81 6.86 -6.38 -9.01
CA LEU A 81 5.94 -6.82 -7.94
C LEU A 81 6.51 -8.00 -7.16
N ASP A 82 7.11 -8.96 -7.87
CA ASP A 82 7.65 -10.18 -7.26
C ASP A 82 8.99 -9.91 -6.55
N GLY A 83 9.79 -8.96 -7.05
CA GLY A 83 11.09 -8.59 -6.47
C GLY A 83 11.04 -7.59 -5.31
N LEU A 84 9.97 -6.80 -5.21
CA LEU A 84 9.79 -5.75 -4.20
C LEU A 84 9.97 -6.24 -2.74
N PRO A 85 9.40 -7.38 -2.32
CA PRO A 85 9.52 -7.86 -0.93
C PRO A 85 10.94 -8.32 -0.56
N GLU A 86 11.75 -8.67 -1.56
CA GLU A 86 13.15 -9.05 -1.36
C GLU A 86 14.06 -7.80 -1.32
N ALA A 87 13.74 -6.77 -2.12
CA ALA A 87 14.48 -5.52 -2.16
C ALA A 87 14.15 -4.56 -1.00
N ILE A 88 12.89 -4.55 -0.53
CA ILE A 88 12.42 -3.68 0.55
C ILE A 88 11.82 -4.55 1.66
N PRO A 89 12.29 -4.44 2.91
CA PRO A 89 11.71 -5.17 4.03
C PRO A 89 10.19 -4.92 4.13
N GLU A 90 9.42 -5.98 4.35
CA GLU A 90 7.95 -5.91 4.44
C GLU A 90 7.46 -4.85 5.44
N ALA A 91 8.14 -4.70 6.57
CA ALA A 91 7.82 -3.66 7.56
C ALA A 91 7.89 -2.23 6.97
N SER A 92 8.81 -1.98 6.04
CA SER A 92 8.91 -0.69 5.34
C SER A 92 7.79 -0.55 4.31
N LEU A 93 7.48 -1.60 3.55
CA LEU A 93 6.35 -1.60 2.62
C LEU A 93 5.02 -1.35 3.34
N ASN A 94 4.79 -2.07 4.45
CA ASN A 94 3.62 -1.92 5.32
C ASN A 94 3.49 -0.50 5.87
N ARG A 95 4.61 0.13 6.23
CA ARG A 95 4.60 1.51 6.73
C ARG A 95 4.24 2.53 5.66
N ILE A 96 4.66 2.31 4.42
CA ILE A 96 4.52 3.30 3.33
C ILE A 96 3.16 3.14 2.64
N VAL A 97 2.81 1.91 2.27
CA VAL A 97 1.65 1.61 1.42
C VAL A 97 0.67 0.61 2.06
N GLY A 98 0.93 0.17 3.30
CA GLY A 98 0.12 -0.87 3.94
C GLY A 98 -1.35 -0.50 4.10
N SER A 99 -1.70 0.78 4.32
CA SER A 99 -3.10 1.21 4.39
C SER A 99 -3.84 1.00 3.07
N ILE A 100 -3.20 1.31 1.94
CA ILE A 100 -3.79 1.19 0.60
C ILE A 100 -4.10 -0.27 0.31
N ILE A 101 -3.12 -1.15 0.59
CA ILE A 101 -3.27 -2.59 0.36
C ILE A 101 -4.31 -3.19 1.32
N ASP A 102 -4.22 -2.89 2.62
CA ASP A 102 -5.16 -3.42 3.61
C ASP A 102 -6.61 -2.97 3.35
N ASP A 103 -6.83 -1.70 2.99
CA ASP A 103 -8.14 -1.20 2.59
C ASP A 103 -8.65 -1.91 1.33
N CYS A 104 -7.79 -2.15 0.34
CA CYS A 104 -8.13 -2.94 -0.84
C CYS A 104 -8.56 -4.37 -0.47
N LEU A 105 -7.76 -5.08 0.34
CA LEU A 105 -8.05 -6.45 0.77
C LEU A 105 -9.34 -6.56 1.59
N LYS A 106 -9.62 -5.57 2.46
CA LYS A 106 -10.87 -5.51 3.24
C LYS A 106 -12.09 -5.24 2.37
N ASN A 107 -11.96 -4.40 1.34
CA ASN A 107 -13.05 -4.10 0.42
C ASN A 107 -13.27 -5.20 -0.63
N HIS A 108 -12.22 -5.91 -1.04
CA HIS A 108 -12.33 -7.14 -1.85
C HIS A 108 -13.15 -8.22 -1.13
N LYS A 109 -13.03 -8.34 0.20
CA LYS A 109 -13.84 -9.27 1.01
C LYS A 109 -15.31 -8.85 1.10
N HIS A 110 -15.62 -7.56 1.08
CA HIS A 110 -17.00 -7.08 1.10
C HIS A 110 -17.74 -7.21 -0.24
N ALA A 111 -17.03 -7.21 -1.37
CA ALA A 111 -17.65 -7.42 -2.68
C ALA A 111 -18.26 -8.83 -2.84
N ALA A 112 -17.84 -9.80 -2.03
CA ALA A 112 -18.39 -11.15 -2.03
C ALA A 112 -19.71 -11.30 -1.23
N ILE A 113 -20.17 -10.26 -0.52
CA ILE A 113 -21.40 -10.31 0.30
C ILE A 113 -22.27 -9.07 0.03
N VAL A 114 -22.75 -8.95 -1.19
CA VAL A 114 -24.02 -8.24 -1.42
C VAL A 114 -24.97 -9.26 -2.02
N PRO A 115 -25.85 -9.92 -1.23
CA PRO A 115 -26.99 -10.59 -1.82
C PRO A 115 -27.75 -9.52 -2.61
N ALA A 116 -27.99 -9.79 -3.88
CA ALA A 116 -28.85 -9.00 -4.73
C ALA A 116 -30.25 -8.97 -4.11
N THR A 117 -30.52 -8.01 -3.23
CA THR A 117 -31.88 -7.76 -2.76
C THR A 117 -32.61 -6.98 -3.84
N GLU A 118 -33.12 -7.76 -4.80
CA GLU A 118 -34.49 -7.72 -5.28
C GLU A 118 -35.19 -6.36 -5.14
N LYS A 119 -35.25 -5.62 -6.25
CA LYS A 119 -36.28 -4.61 -6.45
C LYS A 119 -37.57 -5.33 -6.81
N GLN A 120 -38.56 -5.31 -5.92
CA GLN A 120 -39.98 -5.38 -6.26
C GLN A 120 -40.64 -4.04 -5.89
#